data_AF-A0A497PXT6-F1
#
_entry.id   AF-A0A497PXT6-F1
#
_cell.length_a   1.000
_cell.length_b   1.000
_cell.length_c   1.000
_cell.angle_alpha   90.00
_cell.angle_beta   90.00
_cell.angle_gamma   90.00
#
_symmetry.space_group_name_H-M   'P 1'
#
loop_
_entity.id
_entity.type
_entity.pdbx_description
1 polymer ?
#
loop_
_entity_poly.entity_id
_entity_poly.type
_entity_poly.pdbx_seq_one_letter_code
_entity_poly.pdbx_strand_id
1 'polypeptide(L)'
;MDNRIVRNVVGGLVFGLLFTFGLILVFFEILGITDVVLPVLWPILSETFVISLIFIVIILVIIQFAPEGPADSQVQMPSTPEDMTSEPAPTYSSGAVRTVPVYCPYCSHILELDKVDWVDDGSLRCPTCGSRIDTEIREML
;
A
#
# COMPACT_ATOMS: atom_id res chain seq x y z
N MET A 1 -5.76 -5.53 -12.43
CA MET A 1 -4.47 -5.71 -11.69
C MET A 1 -3.58 -6.66 -12.49
N ASP A 2 -2.29 -6.36 -12.71
CA ASP A 2 -1.47 -7.13 -13.67
C ASP A 2 -1.13 -8.53 -13.13
N ASN A 3 -1.64 -9.58 -13.78
CA ASN A 3 -1.43 -10.98 -13.40
C ASN A 3 0.06 -11.36 -13.31
N ARG A 4 0.94 -10.59 -13.95
CA ARG A 4 2.39 -10.75 -13.85
C ARG A 4 2.90 -10.44 -12.44
N ILE A 5 2.38 -9.40 -11.80
CA ILE A 5 2.81 -8.99 -10.45
C ILE A 5 2.39 -10.06 -9.44
N VAL A 6 1.14 -10.51 -9.51
CA VAL A 6 0.60 -11.56 -8.62
C VAL A 6 1.40 -12.85 -8.77
N ARG A 7 1.68 -13.29 -10.01
CA ARG A 7 2.47 -14.49 -10.27
C ARG A 7 3.90 -14.36 -9.74
N ASN A 8 4.52 -13.19 -9.86
CA ASN A 8 5.88 -12.96 -9.36
C ASN A 8 5.92 -12.93 -7.83
N VAL A 9 4.92 -12.33 -7.17
CA VAL A 9 4.83 -12.29 -5.70
C VAL A 9 4.58 -13.68 -5.14
N VAL A 10 3.62 -14.43 -5.69
CA VAL A 10 3.32 -15.81 -5.26
C VAL A 10 4.51 -16.72 -5.54
N GLY A 11 5.12 -16.59 -6.73
CA GLY A 11 6.33 -17.34 -7.07
C GLY A 11 7.49 -17.05 -6.12
N GLY A 12 7.70 -15.79 -5.75
CA GLY A 12 8.72 -15.38 -4.78
C GLY A 12 8.47 -15.94 -3.38
N LEU A 13 7.22 -15.93 -2.92
CA LEU A 13 6.83 -16.50 -1.62
C LEU A 13 7.07 -18.00 -1.55
N VAL A 14 6.63 -18.73 -2.57
CA VAL A 14 6.82 -20.20 -2.66
C VAL A 14 8.32 -20.52 -2.76
N PHE A 15 9.05 -19.81 -3.61
CA PHE A 15 10.48 -20.01 -3.78
C PHE A 15 11.25 -19.72 -2.48
N GLY A 16 10.94 -18.61 -1.81
CA GLY A 16 11.56 -18.26 -0.53
C GLY A 16 11.33 -19.32 0.53
N LEU A 17 10.09 -19.81 0.66
CA LEU A 17 9.75 -20.84 1.63
C LEU A 17 10.46 -22.17 1.35
N LEU A 18 10.46 -22.62 0.09
CA LEU A 18 11.18 -23.84 -0.32
C LEU A 18 12.68 -23.70 -0.12
N PHE A 19 13.24 -22.53 -0.41
CA PHE A 19 14.67 -22.26 -0.23
C PHE A 19 15.07 -22.29 1.25
N THR A 20 14.29 -21.66 2.13
CA THR A 20 14.53 -21.71 3.58
C THR A 20 14.43 -23.14 4.11
N PHE A 21 13.41 -23.90 3.69
CA PHE A 21 13.30 -25.32 4.05
C PHE A 21 14.49 -26.14 3.56
N GLY A 22 14.90 -25.95 2.32
CA GLY A 22 16.08 -26.62 1.75
C GLY A 22 17.35 -26.32 2.54
N LEU A 23 17.58 -25.06 2.91
CA LEU A 23 18.72 -24.67 3.75
C LEU A 23 18.70 -25.36 5.11
N ILE A 24 17.53 -25.47 5.74
CA ILE A 24 17.39 -26.16 7.03
C ILE A 24 17.76 -27.64 6.90
N LEU A 25 17.31 -28.31 5.82
CA LEU A 25 17.63 -29.72 5.59
C LEU A 25 19.13 -29.92 5.33
N VAL A 26 19.73 -29.08 4.48
CA VAL A 26 21.18 -29.10 4.23
C VAL A 26 21.97 -28.86 5.52
N PHE A 27 21.50 -27.95 6.36
CA PHE A 27 22.11 -27.69 7.66
C PHE A 27 22.06 -28.94 8.58
N PHE A 28 20.93 -29.63 8.65
CA PHE A 28 20.83 -30.87 9.44
C PHE A 28 21.68 -32.00 8.87
N GLU A 29 21.80 -32.08 7.55
CA GLU A 29 22.67 -33.05 6.88
C GLU A 29 24.15 -32.79 7.18
N ILE A 30 24.59 -31.54 7.16
CA ILE A 30 25.95 -31.16 7.57
C ILE A 30 26.24 -31.55 9.03
N LEU A 31 25.23 -31.46 9.90
CA LEU A 31 25.35 -31.88 11.30
C LEU A 31 25.28 -33.40 11.49
N GLY A 32 24.88 -34.17 10.47
CA GLY A 32 24.75 -35.63 10.53
C GLY A 32 23.66 -36.12 11.50
N ILE A 33 22.70 -35.26 11.84
CA ILE A 33 21.61 -35.58 12.79
C ILE A 33 20.26 -35.79 12.11
N THR A 34 20.23 -35.75 10.77
CA THR A 34 18.99 -35.83 10.00
C THR A 34 18.14 -37.03 10.38
N ASP A 35 18.72 -38.22 10.56
CA ASP A 35 17.97 -39.44 10.88
C ASP A 35 17.23 -39.38 12.23
N VAL A 36 17.76 -38.60 13.18
CA VAL A 36 17.16 -38.42 14.52
C VAL A 36 16.13 -37.30 14.52
N VAL A 37 16.40 -36.24 13.77
CA VAL A 37 15.64 -34.99 13.77
C VAL A 37 14.46 -35.05 12.81
N LEU A 38 14.61 -35.70 11.66
CA LEU A 38 13.59 -35.77 10.60
C LEU A 38 12.26 -36.36 11.09
N PRO A 39 12.20 -37.46 11.89
CA PRO A 39 10.92 -38.01 12.36
C PRO A 39 10.16 -37.06 13.27
N VAL A 40 10.88 -36.25 14.06
CA VAL A 40 10.31 -35.25 14.97
C VAL A 40 9.86 -34.01 14.19
N LEU A 41 10.64 -33.58 13.20
CA LEU A 41 10.31 -32.42 12.38
C LEU A 41 9.24 -32.72 11.33
N TRP A 42 9.14 -33.96 10.82
CA TRP A 42 8.19 -34.34 9.78
C TRP A 42 6.75 -33.87 10.02
N PRO A 43 6.12 -34.10 11.19
CA PRO A 43 4.78 -33.60 11.46
C PRO A 43 4.71 -32.07 11.37
N ILE A 44 5.66 -31.37 11.99
CA ILE A 44 5.72 -29.89 12.01
C ILE A 44 5.88 -29.34 10.59
N LEU A 45 6.82 -29.90 9.81
CA LEU A 45 7.07 -29.49 8.43
C LEU A 45 5.83 -29.73 7.56
N SER A 46 5.15 -30.87 7.73
CA SER A 46 3.93 -31.18 6.97
C SER A 46 2.77 -30.23 7.29
N GLU A 47 2.53 -29.93 8.58
CA GLU A 47 1.47 -29.02 9.00
C GLU A 47 1.73 -27.60 8.50
N THR A 48 2.96 -27.13 8.66
CA THR A 48 3.36 -25.79 8.21
C THR A 48 3.21 -25.65 6.70
N PHE A 49 3.56 -26.69 5.94
CA PHE A 49 3.40 -26.72 4.49
C PHE A 49 1.91 -26.66 4.07
N VAL A 50 1.04 -27.43 4.72
CA VAL A 50 -0.40 -27.42 4.45
C VAL A 50 -1.01 -26.05 4.75
N ILE A 51 -0.68 -25.46 5.91
CA ILE A 51 -1.17 -24.13 6.30
C ILE A 51 -0.70 -23.08 5.28
N SER A 52 0.57 -23.13 4.88
CA SER A 52 1.11 -22.21 3.88
C SER A 52 0.39 -22.34 2.54
N LEU A 53 0.07 -23.56 2.09
CA LEU A 53 -0.69 -23.78 0.87
C LEU A 53 -2.10 -23.19 0.95
N ILE A 54 -2.79 -23.41 2.07
CA ILE A 54 -4.12 -22.82 2.32
C ILE A 54 -4.06 -21.30 2.24
N PHE A 55 -3.06 -20.68 2.89
CA PHE A 55 -2.86 -19.23 2.82
C PHE A 55 -2.64 -18.73 1.40
N ILE A 56 -1.81 -19.42 0.60
CA ILE A 56 -1.59 -19.07 -0.80
C ILE A 56 -2.91 -19.13 -1.59
N VAL A 57 -3.71 -20.17 -1.39
CA VAL A 57 -5.02 -20.31 -2.05
C VAL A 57 -5.95 -19.17 -1.64
N ILE A 58 -6.03 -18.84 -0.34
CA ILE A 58 -6.85 -17.73 0.16
C ILE A 58 -6.42 -16.41 -0.50
N ILE A 59 -5.12 -16.13 -0.56
CA ILE A 59 -4.60 -14.91 -1.19
C ILE A 59 -4.97 -14.88 -2.67
N LEU A 60 -4.82 -15.99 -3.39
CA LEU A 60 -5.21 -16.09 -4.80
C LEU A 60 -6.70 -15.83 -4.99
N VAL A 61 -7.55 -16.39 -4.13
CA VAL A 61 -9.00 -16.16 -4.15
C VAL A 61 -9.30 -14.68 -3.91
N ILE A 62 -8.74 -14.07 -2.86
CA ILE A 62 -8.94 -12.64 -2.56
C ILE A 62 -8.56 -11.77 -3.76
N ILE A 63 -7.45 -12.08 -4.45
CA ILE A 63 -7.01 -11.33 -5.63
C ILE A 63 -7.96 -11.52 -6.81
N GLN A 64 -8.49 -12.73 -7.04
CA GLN A 64 -9.47 -12.97 -8.11
C GLN A 64 -10.80 -12.27 -7.86
N PHE A 65 -11.20 -12.15 -6.60
CA PHE A 65 -12.45 -11.48 -6.20
C PHE A 65 -12.24 -10.01 -5.82
N ALA A 66 -11.02 -9.49 -5.90
CA ALA A 66 -10.76 -8.07 -5.66
C ALA A 66 -11.44 -7.27 -6.79
N PRO A 67 -12.43 -6.42 -6.48
CA PRO A 67 -13.05 -5.57 -7.48
C PRO A 67 -11.94 -4.73 -8.11
N GLU A 68 -11.87 -4.72 -9.44
CA GLU A 68 -10.98 -3.83 -10.17
C GLU A 68 -11.38 -2.40 -9.79
N GLY A 69 -10.64 -1.83 -8.83
CA GLY A 69 -10.72 -0.41 -8.53
C GLY A 69 -10.55 0.34 -9.85
N PRO A 70 -11.38 1.35 -10.15
CA PRO A 70 -11.51 1.94 -11.47
C PRO A 70 -10.16 2.44 -11.96
N ALA A 71 -9.53 1.63 -12.80
CA ALA A 71 -8.31 1.92 -13.52
C ALA A 71 -8.69 2.70 -14.79
N ASP A 72 -9.29 3.87 -14.62
CA ASP A 72 -9.33 4.90 -15.66
C ASP A 72 -9.90 6.20 -15.08
N SER A 73 -8.99 7.08 -14.70
CA SER A 73 -9.25 8.51 -14.76
C SER A 73 -8.04 9.14 -15.41
N GLN A 74 -7.91 8.89 -16.72
CA GLN A 74 -7.28 9.87 -17.59
C GLN A 74 -8.12 11.14 -17.47
N VAL A 75 -7.70 12.03 -16.57
CA VAL A 75 -8.17 13.41 -16.51
C VAL A 75 -7.68 14.05 -17.81
N GLN A 76 -8.51 13.96 -18.84
CA GLN A 76 -8.41 14.76 -20.03
C GLN A 76 -8.69 16.20 -19.58
N MET A 77 -7.63 16.95 -19.26
CA MET A 77 -7.72 18.36 -18.94
C MET A 77 -8.30 19.10 -20.15
N PRO A 78 -9.45 19.77 -20.04
CA PRO A 78 -9.82 20.78 -21.02
C PRO A 78 -8.81 21.92 -20.85
N SER A 79 -8.03 22.20 -21.90
CA SER A 79 -7.22 23.40 -21.98
C SER A 79 -8.14 24.61 -22.13
N THR A 80 -8.65 25.11 -21.00
CA THR A 80 -9.29 26.43 -20.92
C THR A 80 -8.18 27.48 -20.79
N PRO A 81 -8.12 28.51 -21.65
CA PRO A 81 -7.20 29.62 -21.44
C PRO A 81 -7.69 30.43 -20.24
N GLU A 82 -6.89 30.49 -19.18
CA GLU A 82 -7.15 31.31 -18.01
C GLU A 82 -6.98 32.80 -18.37
N ASP A 83 -8.12 33.48 -18.45
CA ASP A 83 -8.26 34.93 -18.40
C ASP A 83 -7.93 35.42 -16.99
N MET A 84 -7.14 36.49 -16.92
CA MET A 84 -6.62 37.07 -15.68
C MET A 84 -7.74 37.79 -14.92
N THR A 85 -8.15 37.27 -13.77
CA THR A 85 -8.84 38.09 -12.75
C THR A 85 -8.41 37.62 -11.37
N SER A 86 -7.47 38.35 -10.79
CA SER A 86 -6.96 38.17 -9.43
C SER A 86 -8.04 38.59 -8.43
N GLU A 87 -8.69 37.61 -7.80
CA GLU A 87 -9.52 37.82 -6.62
C GLU A 87 -8.61 37.92 -5.37
N PRO A 88 -8.79 38.91 -4.48
CA PRO A 88 -7.89 39.13 -3.34
C PRO A 88 -8.00 38.01 -2.30
N ALA A 89 -6.85 37.50 -1.86
CA ALA A 89 -6.74 36.42 -0.87
C ALA A 89 -7.41 36.79 0.47
N PRO A 90 -8.20 35.89 1.08
CA PRO A 90 -8.84 36.14 2.38
C PRO A 90 -7.80 36.26 3.49
N THR A 91 -7.91 37.32 4.30
CA THR A 91 -7.04 37.56 5.47
C THR A 91 -7.63 36.86 6.70
N TYR A 92 -7.04 35.74 7.13
CA TYR A 92 -7.48 35.00 8.31
C TYR A 92 -6.88 35.55 9.61
N SER A 93 -7.66 35.51 10.69
CA SER A 93 -7.26 35.99 12.02
C SER A 93 -6.25 35.04 12.69
N SER A 94 -5.35 35.61 13.49
CA SER A 94 -4.32 34.92 14.29
C SER A 94 -4.97 34.02 15.36
N GLY A 95 -5.42 32.83 14.97
CA GLY A 95 -6.10 31.88 15.85
C GLY A 95 -6.80 30.71 15.16
N ALA A 96 -6.82 30.68 13.81
CA ALA A 96 -7.45 29.60 13.07
C ALA A 96 -6.69 28.27 13.22
N VAL A 97 -7.39 27.23 13.69
CA VAL A 97 -6.89 25.86 13.74
C VAL A 97 -7.35 25.14 12.47
N ARG A 98 -6.40 24.74 11.63
CA ARG A 98 -6.67 23.97 10.41
C ARG A 98 -6.74 22.49 10.73
N THR A 99 -7.83 21.84 10.33
CA THR A 99 -7.96 20.39 10.47
C THR A 99 -7.55 19.75 9.15
N VAL A 100 -6.38 19.12 9.13
CA VAL A 100 -5.85 18.44 7.94
C VAL A 100 -6.00 16.93 8.12
N PRO A 101 -6.60 16.20 7.16
CA PRO A 101 -6.72 14.76 7.25
C PRO A 101 -5.33 14.10 7.19
N VAL A 102 -5.11 13.09 8.04
CA VAL A 102 -3.84 12.33 8.10
C VAL A 102 -3.64 11.44 6.87
N TYR A 103 -4.73 11.08 6.20
CA TYR A 103 -4.73 10.24 5.00
C TYR A 103 -5.39 10.95 3.83
N CYS A 104 -4.83 10.78 2.65
CA CYS A 104 -5.48 11.24 1.42
C CYS A 104 -6.80 10.48 1.21
N PRO A 105 -7.94 11.17 1.04
CA PRO A 105 -9.23 10.50 0.84
C PRO A 105 -9.32 9.77 -0.50
N TYR A 106 -8.44 10.10 -1.45
CA TYR A 106 -8.45 9.54 -2.81
C TYR A 106 -7.53 8.32 -2.97
N CYS A 107 -6.33 8.34 -2.37
CA CYS A 107 -5.35 7.25 -2.52
C CYS A 107 -5.01 6.53 -1.22
N SER A 108 -5.59 6.94 -0.08
CA SER A 108 -5.34 6.40 1.26
C SER A 108 -3.88 6.43 1.71
N HIS A 109 -3.02 7.17 1.00
CA HIS A 109 -1.63 7.37 1.39
C HIS A 109 -1.55 8.33 2.57
N ILE A 110 -0.55 8.13 3.43
CA ILE A 110 -0.31 9.00 4.58
C ILE A 110 0.14 10.38 4.06
N LEU A 111 -0.45 11.44 4.57
CA LEU A 111 -0.09 12.81 4.22
C LEU A 111 0.97 13.29 5.20
N GLU A 112 2.21 13.29 4.72
CA GLU A 112 3.34 13.89 5.42
C GLU A 112 3.27 15.42 5.24
N LEU A 113 2.80 16.13 6.27
CA LEU A 113 2.56 17.59 6.26
C LEU A 113 3.81 18.43 5.93
N ASP A 114 5.00 17.87 6.09
CA ASP A 114 6.28 18.45 5.70
C ASP A 114 6.58 18.36 4.20
N LYS A 115 5.87 17.50 3.46
CA LYS A 115 6.08 17.23 2.02
C LYS A 115 4.88 17.54 1.14
N VAL A 116 3.80 18.06 1.71
CA VAL A 116 2.61 18.48 0.93
C VAL A 116 2.87 19.80 0.25
N ASP A 117 2.39 19.91 -0.99
CA ASP A 117 2.44 21.15 -1.76
C ASP A 117 1.12 21.89 -1.57
N TRP A 118 1.18 23.12 -1.03
CA TRP A 118 -0.01 23.92 -0.75
C TRP A 118 -0.39 24.67 -2.02
N VAL A 119 -1.57 24.39 -2.55
CA VAL A 119 -2.08 25.06 -3.76
C VAL A 119 -2.70 26.39 -3.37
N ASP A 120 -3.47 26.41 -2.28
CA ASP A 120 -4.14 27.59 -1.74
C ASP A 120 -4.24 27.52 -0.22
N ASP A 121 -4.72 28.60 0.42
CA ASP A 121 -4.90 28.68 1.87
C ASP A 121 -5.88 27.65 2.46
N GLY A 122 -6.72 27.04 1.63
CA GLY A 122 -7.68 26.02 2.03
C GLY A 122 -7.49 24.69 1.33
N SER A 123 -6.43 24.51 0.53
CA SER A 123 -6.26 23.26 -0.22
C SER A 123 -4.81 22.85 -0.39
N LEU A 124 -4.56 21.55 -0.23
CA LEU A 124 -3.25 20.94 -0.42
C LEU A 124 -3.31 19.89 -1.53
N ARG A 125 -2.18 19.69 -2.21
CA ARG A 125 -2.03 18.66 -3.24
C ARG A 125 -1.32 17.45 -2.64
N CYS A 126 -1.93 16.29 -2.79
CA CYS A 126 -1.31 15.04 -2.34
C CYS A 126 -0.05 14.76 -3.17
N PRO A 127 1.13 14.54 -2.56
CA PRO A 127 2.36 14.28 -3.31
C PRO A 127 2.34 12.94 -4.06
N THR A 128 1.51 12.00 -3.61
CA THR A 128 1.45 10.64 -4.16
C THR A 128 0.52 10.53 -5.35
N CYS A 129 -0.67 11.15 -5.30
CA CYS A 129 -1.69 11.03 -6.35
C CYS A 129 -1.98 12.33 -7.11
N GLY A 130 -1.46 13.47 -6.63
CA GLY A 130 -1.71 14.78 -7.23
C GLY A 130 -3.12 15.33 -7.04
N SER A 131 -4.00 14.62 -6.33
CA SER A 131 -5.36 15.10 -6.02
C SER A 131 -5.32 16.29 -5.07
N ARG A 132 -6.21 17.26 -5.33
CA ARG A 132 -6.45 18.42 -4.45
C ARG A 132 -7.36 18.00 -3.30
N ILE A 133 -6.95 18.34 -2.08
CA ILE A 133 -7.65 18.03 -0.85
C ILE A 133 -7.99 19.35 -0.19
N ASP A 134 -9.28 19.62 -0.04
CA ASP A 134 -9.75 20.81 0.66
C ASP A 134 -9.66 20.59 2.17
N THR A 135 -9.08 21.55 2.88
CA THR A 135 -8.93 21.54 4.33
C THR A 135 -9.99 22.45 4.95
N GLU A 136 -10.72 21.93 5.93
CA GLU A 136 -11.67 22.73 6.67
C GLU A 136 -10.94 23.63 7.67
N ILE A 137 -11.15 24.94 7.56
CA ILE A 137 -10.68 25.93 8.52
C ILE A 137 -11.80 26.11 9.56
N ARG A 138 -11.53 25.74 10.82
CA ARG A 138 -12.42 26.07 11.93
C ARG A 138 -11.83 27.27 12.67
N GLU A 139 -12.53 28.40 12.58
CA GLU A 139 -12.25 29.57 13.39
C GLU A 139 -12.78 29.32 14.81
N MET A 140 -11.89 29.38 15.81
CA MET A 140 -12.32 29.39 17.21
C MET A 140 -12.63 30.84 17.59
N LEU A 141 -13.92 31.17 17.59
CA LEU A 141 -14.48 32.42 18.13
C LEU A 141 -14.43 32.41 19.67
#